data_AF-A0A9P8BFN8-F1
#
_entry.id   AF-A0A9P8BFN8-F1
#
_cell.length_a   1.000
_cell.length_b   1.000
_cell.length_c   1.000
_cell.angle_alpha   90.00
_cell.angle_beta   90.00
_cell.angle_gamma   90.00
#
_symmetry.space_group_name_H-M   'P 1'
#
loop_
_entity.id
_entity.type
_entity.pdbx_description
1 polymer ?
#
loop_
_entity_poly.entity_id
_entity_poly.type
_entity_poly.pdbx_seq_one_letter_code
_entity_poly.pdbx_strand_id
1 'polypeptide(L)'
;MDIQRLLSRILLSRRSLTATSSEALQLNRGTVRRPRSAGLRALAFTCFFSLEAFAFVIGFYVLYNVMPNWKKIVSAKQTERATRLRADLTPREKSAASGSDTAITLSSSDGAFLLADATQIVEHIQNRDPGWTAERVLIAYARQAIHAQEATNCLTEVMFEDALKEARDLDREFERTGTIKGPLHGVPISFKDLYRIKGYDYSVGFTAYCGKPSEEDGELVSQVRAAGGIPFVKTNVPQTMLAFECTNPVFGRTTNPWSSGYTSGGSSGGEAALLACDGSPLGFGSDIGGSLRIPTSYCGIYAIKPGHSRASIRGSRELASGFEGVRLCMGPMGRSVDDIELACRLIFGRSTKLDIWLPPLPFKEVTIPAKLKFGYYKSDALVRASPAVQRAVQETVDALRRQGHECVEFAVPDMIEAIRIFLGLISADKFKMMFAHLGKDPKVPGIESVRKIKPDEFDWG
;
A
#
# COMPACT_ATOMS: atom_id res chain seq x y z
N MET A 1 8.09 -26.72 35.94
CA MET A 1 9.38 -26.54 36.64
C MET A 1 9.38 -25.13 37.21
N ASP A 2 9.38 -25.00 38.54
CA ASP A 2 8.93 -23.81 39.27
C ASP A 2 9.97 -22.66 39.25
N ILE A 3 9.60 -21.55 38.59
CA ILE A 3 10.43 -20.34 38.38
C ILE A 3 10.91 -19.74 39.71
N GLN A 4 10.12 -19.87 40.78
CA GLN A 4 10.54 -19.36 42.09
C GLN A 4 11.74 -20.12 42.66
N ARG A 5 11.86 -21.43 42.42
CA ARG A 5 13.02 -22.21 42.88
C ARG A 5 14.31 -21.85 42.15
N LEU A 6 14.22 -21.45 40.87
CA LEU A 6 15.38 -21.02 40.08
C LEU A 6 15.86 -19.63 40.52
N LEU A 7 14.94 -18.70 40.74
CA LEU A 7 15.25 -17.34 41.22
C LEU A 7 15.87 -17.35 42.63
N SER A 8 15.38 -18.19 43.53
CA SER A 8 15.93 -18.34 44.88
C SER A 8 17.38 -18.86 44.88
N ARG A 9 17.71 -19.81 44.00
CA ARG A 9 19.08 -20.34 43.87
C ARG A 9 20.07 -19.32 43.32
N ILE A 10 19.63 -18.43 42.43
CA ILE A 10 20.46 -17.37 41.84
C ILE A 10 20.70 -16.22 42.84
N LEU A 11 19.71 -15.89 43.67
CA LEU A 11 19.89 -14.88 44.72
C LEU A 11 20.83 -15.37 45.84
N LEU A 12 20.81 -16.67 46.14
CA LEU A 12 21.76 -17.29 47.07
C LEU A 12 23.20 -17.29 46.54
N SER A 13 23.41 -17.52 45.23
CA SER A 13 24.76 -17.46 44.64
C SER A 13 25.33 -16.03 44.56
N ARG A 14 24.47 -15.00 44.49
CA ARG A 14 24.91 -13.60 44.55
C ARG A 14 25.39 -13.18 45.94
N ARG A 15 24.78 -13.69 47.03
CA ARG A 15 25.22 -13.39 48.40
C ARG A 15 26.59 -14.01 48.74
N SER A 16 26.94 -15.17 48.17
CA SER A 16 28.25 -15.79 48.43
C SER A 16 29.41 -15.09 47.71
N LEU A 17 29.15 -14.39 46.59
CA LEU A 17 30.16 -13.67 45.83
C LEU A 17 30.44 -12.25 46.38
N THR A 18 29.51 -11.65 47.12
CA THR A 18 29.70 -10.36 47.78
C THR A 18 30.34 -10.46 49.16
N ALA A 19 30.36 -11.66 49.77
CA ALA A 19 30.93 -11.86 51.11
C ALA A 19 32.46 -12.05 51.12
N THR A 20 33.08 -12.38 49.98
CA THR A 20 34.54 -12.60 49.88
C THR A 20 35.35 -11.35 49.52
N SER A 21 34.71 -10.18 49.39
CA SER A 21 35.40 -8.91 49.06
C SER A 21 35.47 -7.89 50.21
N SER A 22 35.11 -8.26 51.44
CA SER A 22 35.05 -7.33 52.60
C SER A 22 36.11 -7.57 53.69
N GLU A 23 37.01 -8.55 53.56
CA GLU A 23 37.97 -8.91 54.63
C GLU A 23 39.46 -8.68 54.27
N ALA A 24 39.80 -7.90 53.25
CA ALA A 24 41.19 -7.71 52.82
C ALA A 24 41.64 -6.24 52.73
N LEU A 25 41.34 -5.39 53.73
CA LEU A 25 41.83 -4.00 53.76
C LEU A 25 42.02 -3.42 55.17
N GLN A 26 42.84 -4.07 56.00
CA GLN A 26 43.60 -3.41 57.06
C GLN A 26 44.93 -4.14 57.31
N LEU A 27 46.04 -3.40 57.14
CA LEU A 27 47.39 -3.52 57.77
C LEU A 27 48.58 -3.34 56.80
N ASN A 28 49.10 -2.11 56.83
CA ASN A 28 50.49 -1.64 56.91
C ASN A 28 51.68 -2.43 56.29
N ARG A 29 52.47 -1.66 55.51
CA ARG A 29 53.94 -1.66 55.30
C ARG A 29 54.65 -2.94 54.79
N GLY A 30 55.21 -2.84 53.57
CA GLY A 30 56.39 -3.61 53.16
C GLY A 30 56.39 -4.11 51.70
N THR A 31 57.32 -3.57 50.89
CA THR A 31 58.02 -4.18 49.74
C THR A 31 57.39 -5.33 48.90
N VAL A 32 57.26 -5.05 47.58
CA VAL A 32 57.60 -5.91 46.41
C VAL A 32 56.80 -7.20 46.13
N ARG A 33 55.90 -7.16 45.11
CA ARG A 33 55.92 -7.98 43.84
C ARG A 33 54.63 -7.82 43.02
N ARG A 34 54.76 -7.68 41.69
CA ARG A 34 53.66 -7.75 40.71
C ARG A 34 53.07 -9.16 40.59
N PRO A 35 51.75 -9.32 40.41
CA PRO A 35 51.17 -10.45 39.67
C PRO A 35 50.48 -10.02 38.37
N ARG A 36 50.41 -10.97 37.42
CA ARG A 36 50.01 -10.83 36.01
C ARG A 36 48.51 -10.58 35.82
N SER A 37 48.17 -9.62 34.96
CA SER A 37 46.82 -9.16 34.60
C SER A 37 46.16 -9.94 33.45
N ALA A 38 46.09 -11.28 33.54
CA ALA A 38 45.44 -12.11 32.51
C ALA A 38 44.06 -12.66 32.91
N GLY A 39 43.77 -12.81 34.21
CA GLY A 39 42.53 -13.47 34.67
C GLY A 39 41.25 -12.60 34.67
N LEU A 40 41.38 -11.28 34.88
CA LEU A 40 40.20 -10.41 35.04
C LEU A 40 39.55 -9.99 33.71
N ARG A 41 40.30 -9.97 32.61
CA ARG A 41 39.78 -9.62 31.28
C ARG A 41 38.96 -10.74 30.64
N ALA A 42 39.31 -12.00 30.94
CA ALA A 42 38.55 -13.16 30.45
C ALA A 42 37.14 -13.20 31.08
N LEU A 43 37.02 -12.99 32.39
CA LEU A 43 35.73 -13.07 33.09
C LEU A 43 34.71 -11.99 32.64
N ALA A 44 35.19 -10.77 32.36
CA ALA A 44 34.35 -9.68 31.87
C ALA A 44 33.86 -9.93 30.42
N PHE A 45 34.69 -10.56 29.58
CA PHE A 45 34.34 -10.90 28.20
C PHE A 45 33.30 -12.02 28.14
N THR A 46 33.38 -13.02 29.03
CA THR A 46 32.38 -14.10 29.11
C THR A 46 31.03 -13.63 29.65
N CYS A 47 31.02 -12.65 30.57
CA CYS A 47 29.78 -12.06 31.09
C CYS A 47 29.06 -11.15 30.09
N PHE A 48 29.79 -10.47 29.19
CA PHE A 48 29.18 -9.65 28.14
C PHE A 48 28.56 -10.53 27.03
N PHE A 49 29.25 -11.59 26.61
CA PHE A 49 28.71 -12.57 25.67
C PHE A 49 27.48 -13.31 26.22
N SER A 50 27.43 -13.56 27.53
CA SER A 50 26.28 -14.24 28.14
C SER A 50 25.05 -13.35 28.23
N LEU A 51 25.18 -12.03 28.39
CA LEU A 51 24.05 -11.10 28.43
C LEU A 51 23.40 -10.89 27.05
N GLU A 52 24.17 -10.77 25.98
CA GLU A 52 23.62 -10.70 24.61
C GLU A 52 22.99 -12.03 24.20
N ALA A 53 23.65 -13.17 24.48
CA ALA A 53 23.05 -14.47 24.24
C ALA A 53 21.78 -14.70 25.08
N PHE A 54 21.74 -14.19 26.31
CA PHE A 54 20.56 -14.29 27.18
C PHE A 54 19.42 -13.35 26.73
N ALA A 55 19.74 -12.15 26.25
CA ALA A 55 18.76 -11.26 25.61
C ALA A 55 18.23 -11.87 24.30
N PHE A 56 19.08 -12.55 23.54
CA PHE A 56 18.70 -13.28 22.34
C PHE A 56 17.80 -14.46 22.66
N VAL A 57 18.13 -15.27 23.68
CA VAL A 57 17.33 -16.42 24.13
C VAL A 57 16.01 -15.99 24.76
N ILE A 58 15.98 -14.93 25.57
CA ILE A 58 14.73 -14.36 26.11
C ILE A 58 13.90 -13.74 24.99
N GLY A 59 14.53 -12.99 24.07
CA GLY A 59 13.87 -12.44 22.90
C GLY A 59 13.19 -13.53 22.07
N PHE A 60 13.92 -14.61 21.78
CA PHE A 60 13.38 -15.79 21.08
C PHE A 60 12.29 -16.50 21.89
N TYR A 61 12.48 -16.67 23.21
CA TYR A 61 11.51 -17.34 24.08
C TYR A 61 10.21 -16.54 24.25
N VAL A 62 10.27 -15.21 24.36
CA VAL A 62 9.10 -14.31 24.40
C VAL A 62 8.40 -14.28 23.05
N LEU A 63 9.16 -14.20 21.94
CA LEU A 63 8.61 -14.33 20.58
C LEU A 63 7.93 -15.68 20.37
N TYR A 64 8.49 -16.80 20.86
CA TYR A 64 7.94 -18.13 20.61
C TYR A 64 6.83 -18.55 21.58
N ASN A 65 6.90 -18.19 22.86
CA ASN A 65 6.02 -18.75 23.89
C ASN A 65 5.00 -17.77 24.49
N VAL A 66 5.13 -16.45 24.25
CA VAL A 66 4.29 -15.44 24.93
C VAL A 66 3.48 -14.57 23.97
N MET A 67 3.97 -14.32 22.76
CA MET A 67 3.23 -13.49 21.78
C MET A 67 2.07 -14.27 21.11
N PRO A 68 0.86 -13.68 21.05
CA PRO A 68 -0.22 -14.21 20.20
C PRO A 68 0.29 -14.42 18.77
N ASN A 69 -0.13 -15.51 18.13
CA ASN A 69 0.35 -15.90 16.80
C ASN A 69 0.28 -14.76 15.77
N TRP A 70 -0.82 -13.99 15.79
CA TRP A 70 -1.02 -12.84 14.90
C TRP A 70 0.11 -11.80 15.03
N LYS A 71 0.60 -11.50 16.26
CA LYS A 71 1.69 -10.51 16.44
C LYS A 71 3.00 -10.98 15.81
N LYS A 72 3.26 -12.28 15.82
CA LYS A 72 4.45 -12.86 15.17
C LYS A 72 4.36 -12.71 13.66
N ILE A 73 3.20 -13.01 13.09
CA ILE A 73 2.91 -12.85 11.66
C ILE A 73 3.08 -11.39 11.25
N VAL A 74 2.48 -10.46 12.00
CA VAL A 74 2.63 -9.01 11.76
C VAL A 74 4.09 -8.59 11.79
N SER A 75 4.82 -8.96 12.84
CA SER A 75 6.24 -8.63 12.99
C SER A 75 7.08 -9.18 11.83
N ALA A 76 6.87 -10.45 11.45
CA ALA A 76 7.56 -11.07 10.32
C ALA A 76 7.27 -10.33 9.02
N LYS A 77 6.00 -9.97 8.76
CA LYS A 77 5.59 -9.29 7.52
C LYS A 77 6.12 -7.86 7.43
N GLN A 78 6.08 -7.12 8.53
CA GLN A 78 6.66 -5.77 8.58
C GLN A 78 8.18 -5.80 8.45
N THR A 79 8.84 -6.81 9.01
CA THR A 79 10.29 -7.03 8.85
C THR A 79 10.62 -7.35 7.39
N GLU A 80 9.88 -8.27 6.76
CA GLU A 80 10.04 -8.59 5.32
C GLU A 80 9.91 -7.34 4.45
N ARG A 81 8.86 -6.53 4.66
CA ARG A 81 8.67 -5.25 3.96
C ARG A 81 9.87 -4.31 4.17
N ALA A 82 10.31 -4.14 5.42
CA ALA A 82 11.44 -3.28 5.75
C ALA A 82 12.76 -3.76 5.13
N THR A 83 13.00 -5.06 5.07
CA THR A 83 14.20 -5.63 4.44
C THR A 83 14.18 -5.47 2.92
N ARG A 84 13.01 -5.56 2.28
CA ARG A 84 12.87 -5.40 0.83
C ARG A 84 12.90 -3.94 0.37
N LEU A 85 12.60 -2.99 1.26
CA LEU A 85 12.95 -1.58 1.08
C LEU A 85 14.46 -1.44 1.24
N ARG A 86 15.21 -1.76 0.18
CA ARG A 86 16.66 -1.88 0.28
C ARG A 86 17.33 -0.60 0.81
N ALA A 87 18.37 -0.77 1.63
CA ALA A 87 19.20 0.33 2.14
C ALA A 87 20.21 0.90 1.10
N ASP A 88 20.42 0.23 -0.03
CA ASP A 88 21.27 0.72 -1.14
C ASP A 88 20.55 1.72 -2.06
N LEU A 89 19.21 1.71 -2.04
CA LEU A 89 18.36 2.63 -2.80
C LEU A 89 17.83 3.79 -1.94
N THR A 90 17.89 3.73 -0.61
CA THR A 90 17.58 4.90 0.23
C THR A 90 18.54 6.05 -0.09
N PRO A 91 18.03 7.23 -0.51
CA PRO A 91 18.90 8.35 -0.81
C PRO A 91 19.68 8.79 0.43
N ARG A 92 20.98 9.04 0.25
CA ARG A 92 21.90 9.40 1.34
C ARG A 92 21.66 10.80 1.92
N GLU A 93 20.75 11.58 1.35
CA GLU A 93 20.51 12.97 1.74
C GLU A 93 19.33 13.04 2.70
N LYS A 94 19.62 12.92 4.01
CA LYS A 94 18.70 13.43 5.03
C LYS A 94 18.58 14.94 4.87
N SER A 95 17.54 15.40 4.20
CA SER A 95 17.14 16.81 4.24
C SER A 95 16.73 17.14 5.67
N ALA A 96 17.51 18.00 6.32
CA ALA A 96 17.14 18.63 7.56
C ALA A 96 16.06 19.70 7.27
N ALA A 97 14.80 19.31 7.37
CA ALA A 97 13.68 20.26 7.38
C ALA A 97 12.80 19.99 8.61
N SER A 98 13.18 20.63 9.72
CA SER A 98 12.27 20.92 10.83
C SER A 98 11.48 22.17 10.47
N GLY A 99 10.16 22.06 10.30
CA GLY A 99 9.27 23.21 10.14
C GLY A 99 8.29 23.03 8.99
N SER A 100 7.03 23.37 9.26
CA SER A 100 5.84 23.29 8.40
C SER A 100 6.04 23.77 6.96
N ASP A 101 5.29 23.12 6.04
CA ASP A 101 5.29 23.21 4.56
C ASP A 101 6.36 22.37 3.84
N THR A 102 6.13 21.05 3.85
CA THR A 102 6.90 20.07 3.07
C THR A 102 6.42 20.02 1.63
N ALA A 103 6.90 20.94 0.79
CA ALA A 103 7.00 20.67 -0.64
C ALA A 103 8.07 19.59 -0.85
N ILE A 104 7.70 18.49 -1.49
CA ILE A 104 8.59 17.35 -1.79
C ILE A 104 9.61 17.82 -2.84
N THR A 105 10.84 18.13 -2.43
CA THR A 105 11.91 18.49 -3.37
C THR A 105 12.48 17.21 -4.01
N LEU A 106 12.17 16.99 -5.30
CA LEU A 106 12.72 15.88 -6.10
C LEU A 106 14.25 15.99 -6.19
N SER A 107 14.96 14.84 -6.14
CA SER A 107 16.41 14.83 -6.40
C SER A 107 16.67 15.20 -7.87
N SER A 108 17.71 15.98 -8.13
CA SER A 108 17.96 16.59 -9.45
C SER A 108 18.25 15.58 -10.58
N SER A 109 18.63 14.33 -10.28
CA SER A 109 18.91 13.30 -11.30
C SER A 109 17.69 12.48 -11.71
N ASP A 110 16.71 12.34 -10.82
CA ASP A 110 15.58 11.42 -11.00
C ASP A 110 14.30 12.15 -11.40
N GLY A 111 14.26 13.48 -11.24
CA GLY A 111 13.08 14.31 -11.50
C GLY A 111 12.51 14.18 -12.92
N ALA A 112 13.35 14.01 -13.94
CA ALA A 112 12.86 13.81 -15.32
C ALA A 112 12.01 12.54 -15.46
N PHE A 113 12.44 11.43 -14.84
CA PHE A 113 11.67 10.18 -14.84
C PHE A 113 10.37 10.34 -14.06
N LEU A 114 10.43 11.01 -12.90
CA LEU A 114 9.29 11.16 -12.00
C LEU A 114 8.23 12.13 -12.55
N LEU A 115 8.61 13.10 -13.39
CA LEU A 115 7.66 14.03 -14.01
C LEU A 115 6.98 13.48 -15.27
N ALA A 116 7.57 12.46 -15.90
CA ALA A 116 7.00 11.86 -17.10
C ALA A 116 5.74 11.03 -16.79
N ASP A 117 4.75 11.11 -17.67
CA ASP A 117 3.64 10.17 -17.68
C ASP A 117 4.07 8.81 -18.27
N ALA A 118 3.22 7.79 -18.18
CA ALA A 118 3.53 6.44 -18.64
C ALA A 118 3.81 6.38 -20.16
N THR A 119 3.17 7.23 -20.96
CA THR A 119 3.37 7.27 -22.41
C THR A 119 4.73 7.88 -22.73
N GLN A 120 5.07 9.00 -22.09
CA GLN A 120 6.35 9.69 -22.22
C GLN A 120 7.52 8.79 -21.81
N ILE A 121 7.37 8.02 -20.73
CA ILE A 121 8.38 7.02 -20.32
C ILE A 121 8.66 6.04 -21.46
N VAL A 122 7.61 5.48 -22.08
CA VAL A 122 7.75 4.51 -23.18
C VAL A 122 8.37 5.17 -24.40
N GLU A 123 7.93 6.38 -24.76
CA GLU A 123 8.47 7.14 -25.89
C GLU A 123 9.97 7.43 -25.73
N HIS A 124 10.40 7.90 -24.55
CA HIS A 124 11.81 8.15 -24.29
C HIS A 124 12.67 6.88 -24.37
N ILE A 125 12.19 5.76 -23.84
CA ILE A 125 12.89 4.46 -23.96
C ILE A 125 12.95 4.02 -25.42
N GLN A 126 11.82 4.10 -26.14
CA GLN A 126 11.72 3.69 -27.55
C GLN A 126 12.64 4.52 -28.45
N ASN A 127 12.74 5.82 -28.20
CA ASN A 127 13.61 6.75 -28.93
C ASN A 127 15.09 6.63 -28.55
N ARG A 128 15.42 5.82 -27.53
CA ARG A 128 16.77 5.64 -26.98
C ARG A 128 17.36 6.97 -26.49
N ASP A 129 16.52 7.79 -25.87
CA ASP A 129 16.97 9.06 -25.32
C ASP A 129 18.04 8.82 -24.25
N PRO A 130 19.10 9.65 -24.19
CA PRO A 130 20.24 9.38 -23.32
C PRO A 130 19.84 9.13 -21.87
N GLY A 131 20.03 7.89 -21.42
CA GLY A 131 19.76 7.48 -20.03
C GLY A 131 18.36 6.99 -19.72
N TRP A 132 17.47 6.93 -20.71
CA TRP A 132 16.15 6.34 -20.57
C TRP A 132 16.20 4.84 -20.85
N THR A 133 16.27 4.07 -19.77
CA THR A 133 16.14 2.60 -19.79
C THR A 133 15.11 2.18 -18.76
N ALA A 134 14.48 1.03 -18.94
CA ALA A 134 13.52 0.49 -17.98
C ALA A 134 14.15 0.34 -16.59
N GLU A 135 15.41 -0.10 -16.52
CA GLU A 135 16.13 -0.20 -15.25
C GLU A 135 16.26 1.15 -14.55
N ARG A 136 16.66 2.21 -15.25
CA ARG A 136 16.87 3.53 -14.65
C ARG A 136 15.57 4.17 -14.21
N VAL A 137 14.52 4.04 -15.01
CA VAL A 137 13.16 4.50 -14.66
C VAL A 137 12.69 3.80 -13.39
N LEU A 138 12.83 2.47 -13.32
CA LEU A 138 12.43 1.71 -12.13
C LEU A 138 13.23 2.10 -10.88
N ILE A 139 14.54 2.34 -11.00
CA ILE A 139 15.36 2.80 -9.87
C ILE A 139 14.84 4.14 -9.33
N ALA A 140 14.52 5.09 -10.20
CA ALA A 140 13.98 6.40 -9.81
C ALA A 140 12.65 6.24 -9.05
N TYR A 141 11.71 5.46 -9.58
CA TYR A 141 10.43 5.21 -8.91
C TYR A 141 10.57 4.37 -7.63
N ALA A 142 11.50 3.42 -7.55
CA ALA A 142 11.75 2.66 -6.33
C ALA A 142 12.25 3.57 -5.19
N ARG A 143 13.13 4.53 -5.50
CA ARG A 143 13.58 5.56 -4.55
C ARG A 143 12.43 6.42 -4.07
N GLN A 144 11.59 6.89 -4.98
CA GLN A 144 10.45 7.73 -4.63
C GLN A 144 9.36 6.95 -3.86
N ALA A 145 9.18 5.66 -4.15
CA ALA A 145 8.31 4.79 -3.38
C ALA A 145 8.81 4.57 -1.94
N ILE A 146 10.13 4.52 -1.72
CA ILE A 146 10.71 4.48 -0.36
C ILE A 146 10.34 5.78 0.39
N HIS A 147 10.51 6.95 -0.23
CA HIS A 147 10.09 8.21 0.37
C HIS A 147 8.59 8.25 0.70
N ALA A 148 7.76 7.83 -0.24
CA ALA A 148 6.31 7.75 -0.03
C ALA A 148 5.97 6.81 1.14
N GLN A 149 6.68 5.69 1.26
CA GLN A 149 6.50 4.74 2.36
C GLN A 149 6.91 5.34 3.71
N GLU A 150 8.01 6.08 3.78
CA GLU A 150 8.44 6.78 5.00
C GLU A 150 7.45 7.87 5.41
N ALA A 151 6.93 8.63 4.43
CA ALA A 151 6.00 9.74 4.67
C ALA A 151 4.59 9.26 5.04
N THR A 152 4.13 8.14 4.47
CA THR A 152 2.71 7.77 4.51
C THR A 152 2.41 6.34 4.93
N ASN A 153 3.40 5.45 5.01
CA ASN A 153 3.20 4.01 5.24
C ASN A 153 2.19 3.38 4.25
N CYS A 154 2.39 3.62 2.95
CA CYS A 154 1.48 3.23 1.88
C CYS A 154 1.73 1.85 1.26
N LEU A 155 2.87 1.18 1.52
CA LEU A 155 3.27 -0.07 0.86
C LEU A 155 2.98 -1.31 1.73
N THR A 156 2.72 -2.46 1.09
CA THR A 156 2.57 -3.77 1.74
C THR A 156 3.67 -4.73 1.30
N GLU A 157 3.68 -5.08 0.02
CA GLU A 157 4.71 -5.87 -0.64
C GLU A 157 5.64 -4.98 -1.44
N VAL A 158 6.94 -5.24 -1.38
CA VAL A 158 7.96 -4.53 -2.14
C VAL A 158 8.69 -5.56 -3.00
N MET A 159 8.79 -5.31 -4.30
CA MET A 159 9.19 -6.30 -5.30
C MET A 159 10.40 -5.78 -6.11
N PHE A 160 11.19 -4.87 -5.55
CA PHE A 160 12.24 -4.15 -6.29
C PHE A 160 13.27 -5.07 -6.95
N GLU A 161 13.66 -6.18 -6.32
CA GLU A 161 14.67 -7.07 -6.88
C GLU A 161 14.16 -7.79 -8.13
N ASP A 162 12.97 -8.37 -8.05
CA ASP A 162 12.33 -9.04 -9.18
C ASP A 162 12.00 -8.04 -10.29
N ALA A 163 11.48 -6.87 -9.92
CA ALA A 163 11.19 -5.78 -10.85
C ALA A 163 12.46 -5.30 -11.58
N LEU A 164 13.60 -5.17 -10.89
CA LEU A 164 14.88 -4.79 -11.52
C LEU A 164 15.38 -5.85 -12.49
N LYS A 165 15.19 -7.13 -12.16
CA LYS A 165 15.49 -8.21 -13.09
C LYS A 165 14.62 -8.08 -14.34
N GLU A 166 13.32 -7.88 -14.19
CA GLU A 166 12.40 -7.69 -15.32
C GLU A 166 12.74 -6.47 -16.17
N ALA A 167 13.07 -5.35 -15.54
CA ALA A 167 13.49 -4.13 -16.22
C ALA A 167 14.74 -4.38 -17.10
N ARG A 168 15.76 -5.02 -16.53
CA ARG A 168 16.98 -5.40 -17.28
C ARG A 168 16.69 -6.40 -18.39
N ASP A 169 15.75 -7.32 -18.19
CA ASP A 169 15.35 -8.29 -19.20
C ASP A 169 14.66 -7.58 -20.39
N LEU A 170 13.82 -6.57 -20.13
CA LEU A 170 13.21 -5.71 -21.14
C LEU A 170 14.26 -4.89 -21.91
N ASP A 171 15.19 -4.24 -21.19
CA ASP A 171 16.27 -3.46 -21.79
C ASP A 171 17.14 -4.32 -22.72
N ARG A 172 17.54 -5.52 -22.28
CA ARG A 172 18.35 -6.43 -23.11
C ARG A 172 17.62 -6.92 -24.35
N GLU A 173 16.32 -7.24 -24.21
CA GLU A 173 15.53 -7.68 -25.36
C GLU A 173 15.28 -6.55 -26.36
N PHE A 174 15.04 -5.33 -25.87
CA PHE A 174 14.91 -4.15 -26.72
C PHE A 174 16.23 -3.81 -27.43
N GLU A 175 17.37 -3.91 -26.73
CA GLU A 175 18.69 -3.73 -27.34
C GLU A 175 18.94 -4.74 -28.47
N ARG A 176 18.56 -6.01 -28.25
CA ARG A 176 18.74 -7.09 -29.21
C ARG A 176 17.82 -7.00 -30.43
N THR A 177 16.58 -6.57 -30.24
CA THR A 177 15.51 -6.65 -31.27
C THR A 177 15.11 -5.31 -31.89
N GLY A 178 15.43 -4.20 -31.23
CA GLY A 178 14.93 -2.87 -31.57
C GLY A 178 13.41 -2.71 -31.41
N THR A 179 12.72 -3.68 -30.78
CA THR A 179 11.26 -3.70 -30.67
C THR A 179 10.81 -3.64 -29.21
N ILE A 180 10.00 -2.64 -28.85
CA ILE A 180 9.40 -2.56 -27.52
C ILE A 180 8.34 -3.66 -27.33
N LYS A 181 8.17 -4.12 -26.09
CA LYS A 181 7.23 -5.20 -25.75
C LYS A 181 5.76 -4.81 -25.90
N GLY A 182 5.44 -3.54 -25.68
CA GLY A 182 4.07 -3.05 -25.71
C GLY A 182 3.91 -1.64 -25.14
N PRO A 183 2.67 -1.17 -24.95
CA PRO A 183 2.36 0.21 -24.60
C PRO A 183 2.73 0.61 -23.16
N LEU A 184 3.23 -0.33 -22.34
CA LEU A 184 3.74 -0.05 -21.00
C LEU A 184 5.22 -0.45 -20.85
N HIS A 185 5.96 -0.62 -21.96
CA HIS A 185 7.33 -1.11 -21.91
C HIS A 185 8.22 -0.30 -20.96
N GLY A 186 8.66 -0.94 -19.86
CA GLY A 186 9.56 -0.33 -18.88
C GLY A 186 8.87 0.53 -17.82
N VAL A 187 7.54 0.68 -17.86
CA VAL A 187 6.78 1.50 -16.90
C VAL A 187 6.59 0.76 -15.57
N PRO A 188 7.02 1.30 -14.41
CA PRO A 188 6.71 0.74 -13.09
C PRO A 188 5.22 0.89 -12.76
N ILE A 189 4.58 -0.17 -12.24
CA ILE A 189 3.15 -0.18 -11.93
C ILE A 189 2.90 -0.64 -10.49
N SER A 190 2.08 0.12 -9.75
CA SER A 190 1.63 -0.23 -8.40
C SER A 190 0.29 -0.99 -8.42
N PHE A 191 0.08 -1.87 -7.44
CA PHE A 191 -1.18 -2.59 -7.30
C PHE A 191 -1.68 -2.58 -5.85
N LYS A 192 -2.98 -2.30 -5.66
CA LYS A 192 -3.64 -2.47 -4.37
C LYS A 192 -3.40 -3.87 -3.79
N ASP A 193 -3.25 -4.00 -2.47
CA ASP A 193 -3.09 -5.30 -1.81
C ASP A 193 -4.37 -6.15 -1.84
N LEU A 194 -4.72 -6.60 -3.04
CA LEU A 194 -5.93 -7.29 -3.45
C LEU A 194 -5.63 -8.18 -4.67
N TYR A 195 -4.76 -7.68 -5.56
CA TYR A 195 -4.32 -8.34 -6.77
C TYR A 195 -3.33 -9.48 -6.46
N ARG A 196 -3.46 -10.62 -7.15
CA ARG A 196 -2.44 -11.67 -7.14
C ARG A 196 -1.23 -11.24 -7.96
N ILE A 197 -0.06 -11.30 -7.36
CA ILE A 197 1.23 -11.20 -8.05
C ILE A 197 2.03 -12.43 -7.64
N LYS A 198 2.55 -13.16 -8.63
CA LYS A 198 3.31 -14.39 -8.39
C LYS A 198 4.48 -14.13 -7.43
N GLY A 199 4.60 -14.98 -6.41
CA GLY A 199 5.66 -14.90 -5.40
C GLY A 199 5.37 -13.98 -4.22
N TYR A 200 4.27 -13.22 -4.25
CA TYR A 200 3.95 -12.22 -3.23
C TYR A 200 2.59 -12.45 -2.58
N ASP A 201 2.46 -12.00 -1.33
CA ASP A 201 1.21 -12.08 -0.60
C ASP A 201 0.16 -11.11 -1.16
N TYR A 202 -1.08 -11.38 -0.82
CA TYR A 202 -2.24 -10.57 -1.14
C TYR A 202 -3.18 -10.57 0.07
N SER A 203 -2.62 -10.03 1.15
CA SER A 203 -3.08 -10.24 2.51
C SER A 203 -4.41 -9.55 2.80
N VAL A 204 -4.72 -8.50 2.03
CA VAL A 204 -5.86 -7.57 2.25
C VAL A 204 -5.97 -7.11 3.71
N GLY A 205 -4.84 -7.00 4.40
CA GLY A 205 -4.76 -6.58 5.80
C GLY A 205 -5.17 -7.63 6.84
N PHE A 206 -5.24 -8.93 6.48
CA PHE A 206 -5.49 -10.03 7.42
C PHE A 206 -4.25 -10.88 7.68
N THR A 207 -3.96 -11.20 8.95
CA THR A 207 -2.82 -12.08 9.27
C THR A 207 -3.03 -13.51 8.76
N ALA A 208 -4.29 -13.93 8.60
CA ALA A 208 -4.64 -15.24 8.05
C ALA A 208 -4.18 -15.43 6.60
N TYR A 209 -3.85 -14.36 5.88
CA TYR A 209 -3.38 -14.37 4.50
C TYR A 209 -1.92 -13.97 4.32
N CYS A 210 -1.19 -13.68 5.40
CA CYS A 210 0.26 -13.46 5.33
C CYS A 210 1.01 -14.79 5.25
N GLY A 211 2.18 -14.77 4.58
CA GLY A 211 3.00 -15.97 4.36
C GLY A 211 2.35 -16.98 3.42
N LYS A 212 1.51 -16.50 2.50
CA LYS A 212 0.75 -17.30 1.53
C LYS A 212 0.89 -16.66 0.14
N PRO A 213 2.10 -16.68 -0.43
CA PRO A 213 2.35 -16.03 -1.71
C PRO A 213 1.51 -16.66 -2.81
N SER A 214 1.11 -15.87 -3.80
CA SER A 214 0.41 -16.38 -4.97
C SER A 214 1.35 -17.20 -5.86
N GLU A 215 0.86 -18.30 -6.43
CA GLU A 215 1.62 -19.12 -7.39
C GLU A 215 1.57 -18.57 -8.82
N GLU A 216 0.58 -17.72 -9.12
CA GLU A 216 0.35 -17.10 -10.42
C GLU A 216 -0.03 -15.63 -10.28
N ASP A 217 0.13 -14.89 -11.37
CA ASP A 217 -0.39 -13.53 -11.51
C ASP A 217 -1.90 -13.54 -11.69
N GLY A 218 -2.56 -12.49 -11.19
CA GLY A 218 -3.94 -12.20 -11.54
C GLY A 218 -4.08 -11.74 -13.00
N GLU A 219 -5.31 -11.65 -13.47
CA GLU A 219 -5.61 -11.35 -14.87
C GLU A 219 -5.04 -9.98 -15.28
N LEU A 220 -5.35 -8.94 -14.49
CA LEU A 220 -4.85 -7.58 -14.77
C LEU A 220 -3.33 -7.45 -14.65
N VAL A 221 -2.70 -8.16 -13.72
CA VAL A 221 -1.24 -8.18 -13.57
C VAL A 221 -0.60 -8.85 -14.80
N SER A 222 -1.20 -9.94 -15.29
CA SER A 222 -0.76 -10.63 -16.51
C SER A 222 -0.85 -9.72 -17.74
N GLN A 223 -1.94 -8.94 -17.88
CA GLN A 223 -2.11 -7.97 -18.97
C GLN A 223 -1.06 -6.86 -18.92
N VAL A 224 -0.77 -6.33 -17.73
CA VAL A 224 0.27 -5.31 -17.52
C VAL A 224 1.64 -5.85 -17.92
N ARG A 225 2.01 -7.04 -17.45
CA ARG A 225 3.29 -7.70 -17.80
C ARG A 225 3.38 -8.02 -19.30
N ALA A 226 2.28 -8.41 -19.92
CA ALA A 226 2.20 -8.65 -21.36
C ALA A 226 2.41 -7.36 -22.17
N ALA A 227 1.91 -6.22 -21.68
CA ALA A 227 2.15 -4.91 -22.26
C ALA A 227 3.54 -4.31 -21.95
N GLY A 228 4.37 -5.01 -21.16
CA GLY A 228 5.72 -4.58 -20.80
C GLY A 228 5.81 -3.73 -19.54
N GLY A 229 4.72 -3.54 -18.80
CA GLY A 229 4.73 -2.88 -17.50
C GLY A 229 5.32 -3.79 -16.43
N ILE A 230 5.88 -3.16 -15.38
CA ILE A 230 6.66 -3.83 -14.34
C ILE A 230 5.98 -3.65 -12.98
N PRO A 231 5.24 -4.66 -12.47
CA PRO A 231 4.73 -4.63 -11.11
C PRO A 231 5.89 -4.58 -10.09
N PHE A 232 5.96 -3.52 -9.28
CA PHE A 232 7.12 -3.29 -8.40
C PHE A 232 6.79 -3.09 -6.92
N VAL A 233 5.56 -2.66 -6.59
CA VAL A 233 5.05 -2.60 -5.22
C VAL A 233 3.57 -2.96 -5.14
N LYS A 234 3.15 -3.41 -3.96
CA LYS A 234 1.74 -3.45 -3.58
C LYS A 234 1.45 -2.44 -2.48
N THR A 235 0.22 -1.93 -2.46
CA THR A 235 -0.16 -0.83 -1.57
C THR A 235 -1.24 -1.18 -0.58
N ASN A 236 -1.24 -0.45 0.53
CA ASN A 236 -2.00 -0.74 1.74
C ASN A 236 -3.52 -0.55 1.54
N VAL A 237 -4.28 -1.29 2.36
CA VAL A 237 -5.74 -1.31 2.36
C VAL A 237 -6.27 -1.30 3.80
N PRO A 238 -7.50 -0.84 4.07
CA PRO A 238 -8.12 -1.06 5.36
C PRO A 238 -8.49 -2.52 5.58
N GLN A 239 -8.52 -2.94 6.85
CA GLN A 239 -9.03 -4.25 7.25
C GLN A 239 -10.45 -4.44 6.69
N THR A 240 -10.73 -5.60 6.09
CA THR A 240 -11.96 -5.95 5.33
C THR A 240 -12.22 -5.16 4.04
N MET A 241 -11.40 -4.17 3.69
CA MET A 241 -11.61 -3.27 2.54
C MET A 241 -12.92 -2.46 2.55
N LEU A 242 -13.76 -2.57 3.59
CA LEU A 242 -15.02 -1.83 3.74
C LEU A 242 -14.82 -0.65 4.70
N ALA A 243 -14.01 0.31 4.28
CA ALA A 243 -13.80 1.56 5.01
C ALA A 243 -13.36 2.70 4.07
N PHE A 244 -13.66 3.94 4.47
CA PHE A 244 -13.18 5.16 3.83
C PHE A 244 -11.89 5.70 4.48
N GLU A 245 -11.22 4.88 5.28
CA GLU A 245 -9.85 5.09 5.78
C GLU A 245 -8.95 3.94 5.31
N CYS A 246 -7.64 4.00 5.58
CA CYS A 246 -6.69 2.97 5.17
C CYS A 246 -5.87 2.50 6.38
N THR A 247 -6.42 1.56 7.16
CA THR A 247 -5.76 1.02 8.34
C THR A 247 -6.09 -0.45 8.55
N ASN A 248 -5.07 -1.25 8.84
CA ASN A 248 -5.21 -2.67 9.16
C ASN A 248 -4.16 -3.11 10.18
N PRO A 249 -4.34 -4.24 10.86
CA PRO A 249 -3.40 -4.67 11.91
C PRO A 249 -2.06 -5.21 11.39
N VAL A 250 -1.95 -5.54 10.11
CA VAL A 250 -0.72 -6.09 9.50
C VAL A 250 0.27 -4.98 9.19
N PHE A 251 -0.16 -3.94 8.49
CA PHE A 251 0.72 -2.88 7.99
C PHE A 251 0.52 -1.55 8.69
N GLY A 252 -0.50 -1.41 9.53
CA GLY A 252 -0.83 -0.17 10.21
C GLY A 252 -1.66 0.78 9.35
N ARG A 253 -1.61 2.07 9.71
CA ARG A 253 -2.35 3.15 9.05
C ARG A 253 -1.52 3.79 7.95
N THR A 254 -2.17 4.06 6.83
CA THR A 254 -1.68 4.97 5.79
C THR A 254 -2.24 6.36 6.02
N THR A 255 -1.37 7.37 6.01
CA THR A 255 -1.74 8.78 6.19
C THR A 255 -1.82 9.52 4.86
N ASN A 256 -2.47 10.68 4.85
CA ASN A 256 -2.54 11.53 3.66
C ASN A 256 -1.17 12.19 3.39
N PRO A 257 -0.68 12.22 2.14
CA PRO A 257 0.60 12.84 1.79
C PRO A 257 0.61 14.37 1.97
N TRP A 258 -0.54 15.03 1.88
CA TRP A 258 -0.65 16.47 2.10
C TRP A 258 -0.64 16.84 3.58
N SER A 259 -1.03 15.92 4.47
CA SER A 259 -1.00 16.13 5.91
C SER A 259 -1.18 14.82 6.68
N SER A 260 -0.19 14.49 7.52
CA SER A 260 -0.17 13.25 8.32
C SER A 260 -1.32 13.12 9.33
N GLY A 261 -1.97 14.24 9.67
CA GLY A 261 -3.16 14.26 10.54
C GLY A 261 -4.45 13.79 9.85
N TYR A 262 -4.44 13.58 8.53
CA TYR A 262 -5.62 13.20 7.75
C TYR A 262 -5.49 11.81 7.13
N THR A 263 -6.63 11.23 6.77
CA THR A 263 -6.67 9.94 6.07
C THR A 263 -6.34 10.09 4.58
N SER A 264 -5.67 9.10 3.99
CA SER A 264 -5.53 8.96 2.54
C SER A 264 -6.80 8.46 1.83
N GLY A 265 -7.90 8.27 2.57
CA GLY A 265 -9.13 7.67 2.07
C GLY A 265 -9.02 6.14 2.00
N GLY A 266 -10.01 5.49 1.38
CA GLY A 266 -10.02 4.04 1.30
C GLY A 266 -11.11 3.46 0.39
N SER A 267 -11.00 2.19 0.00
CA SER A 267 -9.99 1.23 0.44
C SER A 267 -8.69 1.20 -0.38
N SER A 268 -8.59 1.95 -1.47
CA SER A 268 -7.34 2.08 -2.26
C SER A 268 -6.46 3.24 -1.77
N GLY A 269 -6.39 3.43 -0.45
CA GLY A 269 -5.69 4.57 0.18
C GLY A 269 -4.18 4.49 0.08
N GLY A 270 -3.61 3.28 0.01
CA GLY A 270 -2.20 3.07 -0.28
C GLY A 270 -1.81 3.54 -1.69
N GLU A 271 -2.57 3.12 -2.72
CA GLU A 271 -2.38 3.58 -4.11
C GLU A 271 -2.42 5.10 -4.18
N ALA A 272 -3.43 5.74 -3.59
CA ALA A 272 -3.57 7.18 -3.67
C ALA A 272 -2.44 7.94 -2.97
N ALA A 273 -1.98 7.47 -1.81
CA ALA A 273 -0.84 8.07 -1.12
C ALA A 273 0.47 7.89 -1.92
N LEU A 274 0.70 6.71 -2.51
CA LEU A 274 1.88 6.45 -3.32
C LEU A 274 1.93 7.32 -4.58
N LEU A 275 0.83 7.37 -5.34
CA LEU A 275 0.72 8.14 -6.59
C LEU A 275 0.84 9.65 -6.34
N ALA A 276 0.24 10.17 -5.28
CA ALA A 276 0.34 11.58 -4.92
C ALA A 276 1.73 11.99 -4.42
N CYS A 277 2.57 11.02 -4.02
CA CYS A 277 3.98 11.23 -3.74
C CYS A 277 4.87 10.98 -4.97
N ASP A 278 4.32 10.85 -6.19
CA ASP A 278 5.07 10.48 -7.40
C ASP A 278 5.83 9.14 -7.29
N GLY A 279 5.45 8.29 -6.32
CA GLY A 279 6.11 7.01 -6.08
C GLY A 279 5.72 5.93 -7.10
N SER A 280 4.78 6.22 -8.00
CA SER A 280 4.37 5.40 -9.13
C SER A 280 3.74 6.31 -10.21
N PRO A 281 3.91 6.03 -11.52
CA PRO A 281 3.21 6.77 -12.57
C PRO A 281 1.74 6.35 -12.70
N LEU A 282 1.49 5.04 -12.56
CA LEU A 282 0.20 4.40 -12.81
C LEU A 282 0.02 3.21 -11.85
N GLY A 283 -1.20 3.05 -11.35
CA GLY A 283 -1.56 2.01 -10.41
C GLY A 283 -2.96 1.47 -10.63
N PHE A 284 -3.27 0.36 -9.93
CA PHE A 284 -4.58 -0.28 -10.02
C PHE A 284 -5.21 -0.46 -8.65
N GLY A 285 -6.43 0.08 -8.51
CA GLY A 285 -7.26 -0.03 -7.32
C GLY A 285 -8.56 -0.80 -7.58
N SER A 286 -9.51 -0.70 -6.65
CA SER A 286 -10.83 -1.30 -6.81
C SER A 286 -11.91 -0.48 -6.10
N ASP A 287 -13.15 -0.55 -6.60
CA ASP A 287 -14.26 0.27 -6.14
C ASP A 287 -15.59 -0.50 -6.20
N ILE A 288 -16.25 -0.57 -5.03
CA ILE A 288 -17.63 -1.04 -4.86
C ILE A 288 -18.56 0.09 -4.39
N GLY A 289 -18.05 0.97 -3.52
CA GLY A 289 -18.80 2.07 -2.88
C GLY A 289 -18.02 3.38 -2.80
N GLY A 290 -17.02 3.57 -3.66
CA GLY A 290 -16.18 4.78 -3.71
C GLY A 290 -14.68 4.53 -3.56
N SER A 291 -14.23 3.28 -3.47
CA SER A 291 -12.86 2.96 -3.07
C SER A 291 -11.75 3.29 -4.08
N LEU A 292 -12.09 3.70 -5.31
CA LEU A 292 -11.17 4.40 -6.21
C LEU A 292 -11.32 5.91 -6.03
N ARG A 293 -12.56 6.41 -6.06
CA ARG A 293 -12.88 7.85 -6.14
C ARG A 293 -12.61 8.63 -4.86
N ILE A 294 -12.89 8.06 -3.69
CA ILE A 294 -12.68 8.69 -2.37
C ILE A 294 -11.19 8.96 -2.13
N PRO A 295 -10.29 7.96 -2.15
CA PRO A 295 -8.88 8.22 -1.91
C PRO A 295 -8.26 9.10 -3.01
N THR A 296 -8.73 8.99 -4.26
CA THR A 296 -8.35 9.89 -5.36
C THR A 296 -8.66 11.36 -5.04
N SER A 297 -9.88 11.64 -4.57
CA SER A 297 -10.28 13.01 -4.19
C SER A 297 -9.50 13.54 -2.99
N TYR A 298 -9.11 12.68 -2.06
CA TYR A 298 -8.40 13.10 -0.83
C TYR A 298 -6.91 13.33 -1.07
N CYS A 299 -6.30 12.59 -2.00
CA CYS A 299 -4.88 12.71 -2.31
C CYS A 299 -4.60 13.54 -3.57
N GLY A 300 -5.61 14.03 -4.30
CA GLY A 300 -5.43 14.94 -5.42
C GLY A 300 -4.82 14.30 -6.67
N ILE A 301 -5.29 13.10 -7.02
CA ILE A 301 -4.85 12.34 -8.21
C ILE A 301 -6.03 12.05 -9.14
N TYR A 302 -5.84 11.21 -10.16
CA TYR A 302 -6.89 10.79 -11.10
C TYR A 302 -7.20 9.31 -10.94
N ALA A 303 -8.46 8.95 -11.16
CA ALA A 303 -8.91 7.56 -11.24
C ALA A 303 -10.24 7.48 -11.99
N ILE A 304 -10.52 6.30 -12.55
CA ILE A 304 -11.84 5.99 -13.10
C ILE A 304 -12.37 4.70 -12.48
N LYS A 305 -13.56 4.77 -11.89
CA LYS A 305 -14.37 3.57 -11.63
C LYS A 305 -15.12 3.26 -12.91
N PRO A 306 -14.75 2.23 -13.68
CA PRO A 306 -15.48 1.92 -14.89
C PRO A 306 -16.90 1.41 -14.59
N GLY A 307 -17.67 1.19 -15.65
CA GLY A 307 -18.86 0.35 -15.55
C GLY A 307 -18.48 -1.05 -15.05
N HIS A 308 -19.42 -1.74 -14.39
CA HIS A 308 -19.19 -3.11 -13.97
C HIS A 308 -18.79 -3.97 -15.18
N SER A 309 -17.97 -4.99 -14.96
CA SER A 309 -17.54 -5.91 -16.02
C SER A 309 -16.82 -5.24 -17.20
N ARG A 310 -16.18 -4.07 -17.02
CA ARG A 310 -15.27 -3.51 -18.05
C ARG A 310 -13.85 -4.07 -17.95
N ALA A 311 -13.40 -4.43 -16.76
CA ALA A 311 -12.11 -5.05 -16.49
C ALA A 311 -12.33 -6.34 -15.71
N SER A 312 -11.49 -7.35 -15.95
CA SER A 312 -11.59 -8.62 -15.23
C SER A 312 -11.29 -8.44 -13.74
N ILE A 313 -12.08 -9.10 -12.90
CA ILE A 313 -11.81 -9.23 -11.46
C ILE A 313 -11.04 -10.52 -11.12
N ARG A 314 -10.75 -11.37 -12.12
CA ARG A 314 -10.10 -12.67 -11.91
C ARG A 314 -8.70 -12.50 -11.35
N GLY A 315 -8.37 -13.34 -10.36
CA GLY A 315 -7.08 -13.24 -9.66
C GLY A 315 -7.03 -12.09 -8.65
N SER A 316 -8.18 -11.63 -8.17
CA SER A 316 -8.27 -10.77 -6.98
C SER A 316 -8.73 -11.56 -5.74
N ARG A 317 -8.67 -10.94 -4.56
CA ARG A 317 -9.24 -11.50 -3.33
C ARG A 317 -10.69 -11.07 -3.15
N GLU A 318 -11.59 -12.05 -3.09
CA GLU A 318 -12.98 -11.84 -2.71
C GLU A 318 -13.17 -12.13 -1.21
N LEU A 319 -13.84 -11.23 -0.50
CA LEU A 319 -14.19 -11.38 0.91
C LEU A 319 -15.67 -11.75 1.14
N ALA A 320 -16.46 -11.77 0.07
CA ALA A 320 -17.87 -12.13 0.08
C ALA A 320 -18.20 -12.80 -1.27
N SER A 321 -17.65 -13.99 -1.49
CA SER A 321 -17.85 -14.72 -2.76
C SER A 321 -19.33 -15.01 -3.00
N GLY A 322 -19.79 -14.77 -4.24
CA GLY A 322 -21.19 -14.93 -4.63
C GLY A 322 -22.07 -13.70 -4.34
N PHE A 323 -21.53 -12.61 -3.78
CA PHE A 323 -22.27 -11.36 -3.67
C PHE A 323 -22.37 -10.66 -5.03
N GLU A 324 -23.59 -10.54 -5.56
CA GLU A 324 -23.86 -10.01 -6.90
C GLU A 324 -24.68 -8.72 -6.92
N GLY A 325 -25.11 -8.22 -5.76
CA GLY A 325 -25.97 -7.03 -5.66
C GLY A 325 -25.28 -5.75 -6.13
N VAL A 326 -24.01 -5.56 -5.76
CA VAL A 326 -23.17 -4.44 -6.21
C VAL A 326 -21.79 -4.99 -6.57
N ARG A 327 -21.53 -5.16 -7.87
CA ARG A 327 -20.28 -5.79 -8.33
C ARG A 327 -19.07 -4.88 -8.12
N LEU A 328 -17.97 -5.50 -7.69
CA LEU A 328 -16.66 -4.87 -7.61
C LEU A 328 -16.19 -4.42 -9.01
N CYS A 329 -15.68 -3.20 -9.11
CA CYS A 329 -15.03 -2.70 -10.31
C CYS A 329 -13.53 -2.55 -10.06
N MET A 330 -12.69 -3.10 -10.94
CA MET A 330 -11.26 -2.78 -11.00
C MET A 330 -11.06 -1.58 -11.90
N GLY A 331 -10.15 -0.68 -11.54
CA GLY A 331 -9.89 0.51 -12.33
C GLY A 331 -8.51 1.11 -12.07
N PRO A 332 -7.99 1.85 -13.05
CA PRO A 332 -6.71 2.52 -12.93
C PRO A 332 -6.80 3.77 -12.05
N MET A 333 -5.65 4.11 -11.47
CA MET A 333 -5.36 5.31 -10.70
C MET A 333 -4.03 5.87 -11.20
N GLY A 334 -3.90 7.17 -11.40
CA GLY A 334 -2.73 7.77 -12.03
C GLY A 334 -2.61 9.26 -11.75
N ARG A 335 -1.57 9.89 -12.29
CA ARG A 335 -1.27 11.31 -12.06
C ARG A 335 -1.73 12.22 -13.20
N SER A 336 -2.14 11.63 -14.32
CA SER A 336 -2.71 12.32 -15.47
C SER A 336 -3.96 11.60 -15.99
N VAL A 337 -4.77 12.30 -16.79
CA VAL A 337 -5.89 11.68 -17.51
C VAL A 337 -5.37 10.74 -18.60
N ASP A 338 -4.23 11.05 -19.20
CA ASP A 338 -3.62 10.25 -20.27
C ASP A 338 -3.18 8.87 -19.75
N ASP A 339 -2.61 8.79 -18.55
CA ASP A 339 -2.29 7.52 -17.87
C ASP A 339 -3.54 6.67 -17.64
N ILE A 340 -4.64 7.32 -17.24
CA ILE A 340 -5.93 6.65 -17.01
C ILE A 340 -6.47 6.10 -18.33
N GLU A 341 -6.41 6.88 -19.41
CA GLU A 341 -6.86 6.44 -20.73
C GLU A 341 -6.02 5.28 -21.26
N LEU A 342 -4.68 5.38 -21.18
CA LEU A 342 -3.75 4.32 -21.56
C LEU A 342 -4.09 2.99 -20.85
N ALA A 343 -4.31 3.06 -19.53
CA ALA A 343 -4.67 1.89 -18.74
C ALA A 343 -6.05 1.34 -19.11
N CYS A 344 -7.04 2.20 -19.38
CA CYS A 344 -8.36 1.77 -19.86
C CYS A 344 -8.27 1.04 -21.20
N ARG A 345 -7.46 1.54 -22.14
CA ARG A 345 -7.19 0.91 -23.44
C ARG A 345 -6.55 -0.46 -23.30
N LEU A 346 -5.70 -0.62 -22.30
CA LEU A 346 -5.04 -1.88 -21.99
C LEU A 346 -6.00 -2.94 -21.46
N ILE A 347 -6.90 -2.57 -20.54
CA ILE A 347 -7.65 -3.56 -19.73
C ILE A 347 -9.11 -3.77 -20.15
N PHE A 348 -9.73 -2.80 -20.84
CA PHE A 348 -11.16 -2.87 -21.09
C PHE A 348 -11.53 -3.97 -22.09
N GLY A 349 -12.44 -4.85 -21.67
CA GLY A 349 -12.96 -5.96 -22.47
C GLY A 349 -11.91 -6.98 -22.90
N ARG A 350 -10.74 -6.98 -22.26
CA ARG A 350 -9.60 -7.85 -22.57
C ARG A 350 -9.36 -8.84 -21.42
N SER A 351 -9.07 -10.08 -21.79
CA SER A 351 -8.66 -11.13 -20.86
C SER A 351 -7.71 -12.11 -21.55
N THR A 352 -6.68 -12.55 -20.83
CA THR A 352 -5.67 -13.54 -21.25
C THR A 352 -6.21 -14.97 -21.19
N LYS A 353 -7.23 -15.20 -20.36
CA LYS A 353 -7.96 -16.47 -20.23
C LYS A 353 -9.47 -16.22 -20.43
N LEU A 354 -10.25 -17.29 -20.64
CA LEU A 354 -11.71 -17.16 -20.71
C LEU A 354 -12.28 -16.60 -19.39
N ASP A 355 -12.97 -15.46 -19.49
CA ASP A 355 -13.70 -14.83 -18.39
C ASP A 355 -15.16 -14.60 -18.81
N ILE A 356 -16.06 -15.44 -18.29
CA ILE A 356 -17.48 -15.42 -18.65
C ILE A 356 -18.21 -14.16 -18.15
N TRP A 357 -17.61 -13.42 -17.22
CA TRP A 357 -18.20 -12.22 -16.63
C TRP A 357 -17.71 -10.92 -17.28
N LEU A 358 -16.78 -11.03 -18.23
CA LEU A 358 -16.21 -9.90 -18.96
C LEU A 358 -16.74 -9.90 -20.40
N PRO A 359 -17.70 -9.01 -20.73
CA PRO A 359 -18.05 -8.74 -22.12
C PRO A 359 -16.81 -8.34 -22.91
N PRO A 360 -16.57 -8.93 -24.11
CA PRO A 360 -15.44 -8.60 -24.97
C PRO A 360 -15.66 -7.26 -25.69
N LEU A 361 -15.89 -6.20 -24.91
CA LEU A 361 -16.13 -4.85 -25.38
C LEU A 361 -14.85 -4.04 -25.17
N PRO A 362 -13.96 -3.96 -26.19
CA PRO A 362 -12.72 -3.20 -26.07
C PRO A 362 -12.99 -1.71 -25.81
N PHE A 363 -11.92 -0.98 -25.49
CA PHE A 363 -11.96 0.48 -25.51
C PHE A 363 -12.41 0.97 -26.90
N LYS A 364 -13.37 1.89 -26.93
CA LYS A 364 -13.96 2.40 -28.17
C LYS A 364 -13.47 3.82 -28.40
N GLU A 365 -12.88 4.07 -29.56
CA GLU A 365 -12.64 5.43 -30.01
C GLU A 365 -13.96 6.16 -30.22
N VAL A 366 -14.05 7.35 -29.65
CA VAL A 366 -15.23 8.20 -29.77
C VAL A 366 -14.81 9.58 -30.25
N THR A 367 -15.44 10.05 -31.33
CA THR A 367 -15.34 11.46 -31.71
C THR A 367 -16.18 12.26 -30.73
N ILE A 368 -15.52 13.04 -29.88
CA ILE A 368 -16.21 13.88 -28.89
C ILE A 368 -16.83 15.08 -29.63
N PRO A 369 -18.15 15.33 -29.48
CA PRO A 369 -18.78 16.52 -30.04
C PRO A 369 -18.14 17.81 -29.52
N ALA A 370 -18.02 18.82 -30.38
CA ALA A 370 -17.47 20.14 -30.00
C ALA A 370 -18.24 20.80 -28.84
N LYS A 371 -19.56 20.53 -28.74
CA LYS A 371 -20.42 20.98 -27.65
C LYS A 371 -21.05 19.79 -26.95
N LEU A 372 -20.84 19.70 -25.64
CA LEU A 372 -21.43 18.70 -24.76
C LEU A 372 -22.46 19.36 -23.82
N LYS A 373 -23.32 18.53 -23.25
CA LYS A 373 -24.29 18.91 -22.21
C LYS A 373 -23.99 18.17 -20.92
N PHE A 374 -23.61 18.90 -19.88
CA PHE A 374 -23.24 18.39 -18.57
C PHE A 374 -24.36 18.65 -17.55
N GLY A 375 -24.86 17.60 -16.91
CA GLY A 375 -25.64 17.73 -15.68
C GLY A 375 -24.71 17.94 -14.50
N TYR A 376 -25.01 18.89 -13.61
CA TYR A 376 -24.25 19.08 -12.36
C TYR A 376 -25.17 19.28 -11.14
N TYR A 377 -24.63 19.01 -9.96
CA TYR A 377 -25.28 19.27 -8.68
C TYR A 377 -24.20 19.66 -7.64
N LYS A 378 -24.57 20.50 -6.67
CA LYS A 378 -23.66 20.92 -5.56
C LYS A 378 -23.93 20.18 -4.25
N SER A 379 -25.06 19.49 -4.17
CA SER A 379 -25.51 18.73 -3.01
C SER A 379 -26.35 17.56 -3.50
N ASP A 380 -26.21 16.41 -2.84
CA ASP A 380 -27.03 15.22 -3.06
C ASP A 380 -28.21 15.13 -2.09
N ALA A 381 -28.42 16.17 -1.27
CA ALA A 381 -29.42 16.26 -0.20
C ALA A 381 -29.29 15.18 0.90
N LEU A 382 -28.21 14.40 0.90
CA LEU A 382 -27.92 13.37 1.90
C LEU A 382 -26.73 13.79 2.76
N VAL A 383 -25.58 14.06 2.13
CA VAL A 383 -24.35 14.47 2.82
C VAL A 383 -24.11 15.94 2.53
N ARG A 384 -24.03 16.75 3.58
CA ARG A 384 -23.72 18.18 3.43
C ARG A 384 -22.32 18.34 2.82
N ALA A 385 -22.26 18.75 1.55
CA ALA A 385 -21.02 19.11 0.89
C ALA A 385 -20.37 20.33 1.57
N SER A 386 -19.06 20.30 1.76
CA SER A 386 -18.30 21.43 2.31
C SER A 386 -18.28 22.61 1.33
N PRO A 387 -18.08 23.85 1.80
CA PRO A 387 -17.94 25.01 0.91
C PRO A 387 -16.84 24.84 -0.14
N ALA A 388 -15.73 24.16 0.20
CA ALA A 388 -14.65 23.88 -0.73
C ALA A 388 -15.07 22.96 -1.87
N VAL A 389 -15.83 21.89 -1.57
CA VAL A 389 -16.36 20.97 -2.60
C VAL A 389 -17.37 21.66 -3.50
N GLN A 390 -18.28 22.44 -2.93
CA GLN A 390 -19.28 23.20 -3.72
C GLN A 390 -18.60 24.21 -4.65
N ARG A 391 -17.55 24.89 -4.16
CA ARG A 391 -16.74 25.81 -4.97
C ARG A 391 -16.01 25.07 -6.10
N ALA A 392 -15.39 23.93 -5.84
CA ALA A 392 -14.68 23.15 -6.86
C ALA A 392 -15.61 22.70 -8.01
N VAL A 393 -16.84 22.27 -7.67
CA VAL A 393 -17.87 21.97 -8.68
C VAL A 393 -18.20 23.21 -9.49
N GLN A 394 -18.40 24.36 -8.84
CA GLN A 394 -18.74 25.60 -9.53
C GLN A 394 -17.62 26.08 -10.47
N GLU A 395 -16.37 26.04 -10.01
CA GLU A 395 -15.19 26.40 -10.81
C GLU A 395 -15.07 25.51 -12.06
N THR A 396 -15.36 24.20 -11.92
CA THR A 396 -15.38 23.25 -13.03
C THR A 396 -16.51 23.56 -14.02
N VAL A 397 -17.72 23.84 -13.53
CA VAL A 397 -18.86 24.22 -14.36
C VAL A 397 -18.59 25.50 -15.14
N ASP A 398 -17.98 26.49 -14.50
CA ASP A 398 -17.64 27.76 -15.15
C ASP A 398 -16.53 27.58 -16.19
N ALA A 399 -15.55 26.70 -15.94
CA ALA A 399 -14.55 26.31 -16.93
C ALA A 399 -15.17 25.63 -18.16
N LEU A 400 -16.10 24.68 -17.95
CA LEU A 400 -16.82 24.02 -19.03
C LEU A 400 -17.67 25.00 -19.86
N ARG A 401 -18.36 25.95 -19.20
CA ARG A 401 -19.12 27.00 -19.88
C ARG A 401 -18.22 27.92 -20.70
N ARG A 402 -17.04 28.28 -20.20
CA ARG A 402 -16.04 29.07 -20.96
C ARG A 402 -15.56 28.35 -22.23
N GLN A 403 -15.54 27.02 -22.23
CA GLN A 403 -15.23 26.19 -23.40
C GLN A 403 -16.45 25.98 -24.34
N GLY A 404 -17.58 26.64 -24.08
CA GLY A 404 -18.78 26.60 -24.94
C GLY A 404 -19.73 25.44 -24.66
N HIS A 405 -19.51 24.64 -23.61
CA HIS A 405 -20.40 23.55 -23.22
C HIS A 405 -21.66 24.05 -22.51
N GLU A 406 -22.74 23.28 -22.60
CA GLU A 406 -23.97 23.52 -21.83
C GLU A 406 -23.87 22.83 -20.47
N CYS A 407 -24.10 23.57 -19.37
CA CYS A 407 -24.09 23.00 -18.01
C CYS A 407 -25.43 23.29 -17.32
N VAL A 408 -26.16 22.23 -17.00
CA VAL A 408 -27.52 22.28 -16.42
C VAL A 408 -27.48 21.73 -15.00
N GLU A 409 -27.91 22.55 -14.04
CA GLU A 409 -28.06 22.10 -12.65
C GLU A 409 -29.26 21.16 -12.56
N PHE A 410 -29.11 20.03 -11.85
CA PHE A 410 -30.21 19.12 -11.58
C PHE A 410 -30.21 18.67 -10.11
N ALA A 411 -31.38 18.28 -9.62
CA ALA A 411 -31.52 17.64 -8.32
C ALA A 411 -31.33 16.12 -8.49
N VAL A 412 -30.48 15.52 -7.66
CA VAL A 412 -30.26 14.08 -7.70
C VAL A 412 -31.51 13.37 -7.15
N PRO A 413 -32.18 12.51 -7.93
CA PRO A 413 -33.41 11.86 -7.49
C PRO A 413 -33.13 10.79 -6.43
N ASP A 414 -33.99 10.72 -5.42
CA ASP A 414 -34.13 9.59 -4.48
C ASP A 414 -32.83 9.08 -3.83
N MET A 415 -31.91 9.99 -3.47
CA MET A 415 -30.61 9.61 -2.90
C MET A 415 -30.67 8.82 -1.60
N ILE A 416 -31.67 9.11 -0.75
CA ILE A 416 -31.92 8.35 0.50
C ILE A 416 -32.28 6.91 0.15
N GLU A 417 -33.17 6.70 -0.83
CA GLU A 417 -33.57 5.38 -1.29
C GLU A 417 -32.39 4.61 -1.90
N ALA A 418 -31.61 5.28 -2.75
CA ALA A 418 -30.43 4.69 -3.38
C ALA A 418 -29.42 4.19 -2.33
N ILE A 419 -29.15 4.98 -1.29
CA ILE A 419 -28.27 4.57 -0.19
C ILE A 419 -28.90 3.48 0.67
N ARG A 420 -30.22 3.51 0.91
CA ARG A 420 -30.93 2.44 1.62
C ARG A 420 -30.77 1.10 0.90
N ILE A 421 -31.00 1.07 -0.41
CA ILE A 421 -30.82 -0.13 -1.24
C ILE A 421 -29.36 -0.57 -1.23
N PHE A 422 -28.42 0.35 -1.43
CA PHE A 422 -26.98 0.04 -1.40
C PHE A 422 -26.57 -0.60 -0.07
N LEU A 423 -26.93 0.02 1.06
CA LEU A 423 -26.64 -0.49 2.40
C LEU A 423 -27.28 -1.87 2.62
N GLY A 424 -28.56 -2.03 2.25
CA GLY A 424 -29.25 -3.32 2.35
C GLY A 424 -28.59 -4.44 1.56
N LEU A 425 -28.10 -4.15 0.35
CA LEU A 425 -27.40 -5.13 -0.49
C LEU A 425 -26.04 -5.51 0.14
N ILE A 426 -25.19 -4.54 0.48
CA ILE A 426 -23.85 -4.84 1.00
C ILE A 426 -23.84 -5.50 2.39
N SER A 427 -24.97 -5.44 3.10
CA SER A 427 -25.14 -5.98 4.45
C SER A 427 -26.14 -7.14 4.52
N ALA A 428 -26.53 -7.70 3.36
CA ALA A 428 -27.59 -8.71 3.26
C ALA A 428 -27.34 -9.96 4.15
N ASP A 429 -26.07 -10.33 4.37
CA ASP A 429 -25.67 -11.43 5.26
C ASP A 429 -25.24 -10.96 6.66
N LYS A 430 -25.53 -9.70 7.01
CA LYS A 430 -25.05 -8.99 8.20
C LYS A 430 -23.52 -9.00 8.31
N PHE A 431 -22.83 -8.92 7.17
CA PHE A 431 -21.37 -8.95 7.02
C PHE A 431 -20.70 -10.24 7.51
N LYS A 432 -21.46 -11.34 7.64
CA LYS A 432 -20.96 -12.60 8.21
C LYS A 432 -19.81 -13.18 7.39
N MET A 433 -19.92 -13.22 6.07
CA MET A 433 -18.88 -13.73 5.16
C MET A 433 -17.62 -12.87 5.26
N MET A 434 -17.77 -11.55 5.13
CA MET A 434 -16.66 -10.60 5.23
C MET A 434 -15.92 -10.71 6.57
N PHE A 435 -16.64 -10.82 7.69
CA PHE A 435 -16.05 -10.92 9.01
C PHE A 435 -15.52 -12.31 9.37
N ALA A 436 -15.90 -13.37 8.64
CA ALA A 436 -15.35 -14.71 8.86
C ALA A 436 -13.82 -14.74 8.66
N HIS A 437 -13.29 -13.82 7.85
CA HIS A 437 -11.87 -13.69 7.56
C HIS A 437 -11.05 -13.06 8.70
N LEU A 438 -11.68 -12.35 9.65
CA LEU A 438 -10.98 -11.66 10.75
C LEU A 438 -10.23 -12.63 11.67
N GLY A 439 -10.73 -13.86 11.84
CA GLY A 439 -10.10 -14.86 12.70
C GLY A 439 -9.75 -14.32 14.09
N LYS A 440 -8.46 -14.34 14.43
CA LYS A 440 -7.91 -13.84 15.72
C LYS A 440 -7.24 -12.47 15.60
N ASP A 441 -7.41 -11.78 14.48
CA ASP A 441 -6.82 -10.46 14.29
C ASP A 441 -7.42 -9.46 15.27
N PRO A 442 -6.61 -8.51 15.78
CA PRO A 442 -7.16 -7.34 16.43
C PRO A 442 -7.98 -6.55 15.38
N LYS A 443 -9.11 -6.01 15.83
CA LYS A 443 -10.01 -5.23 14.97
C LYS A 443 -9.61 -3.77 15.05
N VAL A 444 -9.46 -3.13 13.90
CA VAL A 444 -9.32 -1.67 13.85
C VAL A 444 -10.64 -1.01 14.29
N PRO A 445 -10.61 0.22 14.87
CA PRO A 445 -11.82 0.88 15.36
C PRO A 445 -12.97 0.96 14.35
N GLY A 446 -12.67 1.14 13.07
CA GLY A 446 -13.68 1.18 11.99
C GLY A 446 -14.55 -0.07 11.89
N ILE A 447 -14.06 -1.25 12.26
CA ILE A 447 -14.81 -2.52 12.19
C ILE A 447 -16.02 -2.51 13.12
N GLU A 448 -15.88 -1.93 14.32
CA GLU A 448 -17.01 -1.85 15.26
C GLU A 448 -18.08 -0.85 14.80
N SER A 449 -17.72 0.12 13.94
CA SER A 449 -18.70 1.01 13.31
C SER A 449 -19.51 0.28 12.24
N VAL A 450 -18.86 -0.55 11.42
CA VAL A 450 -19.55 -1.39 10.42
C VAL A 450 -20.51 -2.38 11.09
N ARG A 451 -20.12 -2.98 12.23
CA ARG A 451 -20.99 -3.91 12.99
C ARG A 451 -22.25 -3.27 13.56
N LYS A 452 -22.24 -1.95 13.75
CA LYS A 452 -23.40 -1.18 14.22
C LYS A 452 -24.35 -0.80 13.09
N ILE A 453 -23.97 -1.01 11.83
CA ILE A 453 -24.89 -0.89 10.70
C ILE A 453 -25.93 -1.98 10.89
N LYS A 454 -27.13 -1.57 11.28
CA LYS A 454 -28.29 -2.43 11.47
C LYS A 454 -29.29 -2.10 10.39
N PRO A 455 -29.24 -2.81 9.25
CA PRO A 455 -30.04 -2.47 8.07
C PRO A 455 -31.54 -2.46 8.37
N ASP A 456 -31.93 -3.24 9.38
CA ASP A 456 -33.26 -3.43 9.94
C ASP A 456 -33.68 -2.40 11.00
N GLU A 457 -32.75 -1.70 11.67
CA GLU A 457 -33.04 -0.73 12.74
C GLU A 457 -32.88 0.73 12.34
N PHE A 458 -32.39 0.98 11.14
CA PHE A 458 -32.44 2.34 10.67
C PHE A 458 -33.90 2.72 10.42
N ASP A 459 -34.42 3.58 11.29
CA ASP A 459 -35.63 4.33 11.06
C ASP A 459 -35.36 5.33 9.92
N TRP A 460 -35.69 4.91 8.72
CA TRP A 460 -35.47 5.66 7.49
C TRP A 460 -36.73 6.42 7.03
N GLY A 461 -37.66 6.68 7.96
CA GLY A 461 -38.93 7.38 7.73
C GLY A 461 -39.42 8.14 8.95
#